data_AF-A0A761QX63-F1
#
_entry.id   AF-A0A761QX63-F1
#
_cell.length_a   1.000
_cell.length_b   1.000
_cell.length_c   1.000
_cell.angle_alpha   90.00
_cell.angle_beta   90.00
_cell.angle_gamma   90.00
#
_symmetry.space_group_name_H-M   'P 1'
#
loop_
_entity.id
_entity.type
_entity.pdbx_description
1 polymer ?
#
loop_
_entity_poly.entity_id
_entity_poly.type
_entity_poly.pdbx_seq_one_letter_code
_entity_poly.pdbx_strand_id
1 'polypeptide(L)'
;AGMATAKRLETSGGLFDDAIDSMFSTFSLSGISDFIQNDVIADAASMLGDVADAFRMVDSGVSAAMRLLQGDLSVILMPPSAASDFVNALQKAWRSGDRLRGSTSDLVTMIKTMSGITLDPGLSPRGTWPTDSGSAAKQKMQRNMIAAAIRTTAISTAVHAVTTLKQPRDVPGVLGVNQPAGTGRDSDIITVMHPALDGVQTVSNGSFPPNYEDLKAIRTALNAAIDQEQLRIRDDVLFQQISVMRTDLNRDISARLAQVERTALRTPDDVLPALVLAATWYDDAGRESDILTRNPVPHPGFIPVEPLRVPVR
;
A
#
# COMPACT_ATOMS: atom_id res chain seq x y z
N ALA A 1 4.67 15.12 14.69
CA ALA A 1 3.38 14.39 14.83
C ALA A 1 3.37 13.12 13.98
N GLY A 2 3.68 13.19 12.67
CA GLY A 2 3.62 12.03 11.76
C GLY A 2 4.48 10.82 12.16
N MET A 3 5.75 11.03 12.58
CA MET A 3 6.63 9.89 12.93
C MET A 3 6.13 9.10 14.14
N ALA A 4 5.55 9.78 15.14
CA ALA A 4 5.02 9.13 16.33
C ALA A 4 3.71 8.37 16.04
N THR A 5 2.88 8.87 15.12
CA THR A 5 1.64 8.17 14.72
C THR A 5 1.94 6.98 13.81
N ALA A 6 2.93 7.09 12.92
CA ALA A 6 3.37 5.97 12.07
C ALA A 6 3.95 4.82 12.89
N LYS A 7 4.77 5.10 13.91
CA LYS A 7 5.31 4.07 14.82
C LYS A 7 4.22 3.35 15.63
N ARG A 8 3.18 4.09 16.03
CA ARG A 8 2.01 3.48 16.69
C ARG A 8 1.25 2.57 15.73
N LEU A 9 1.04 3.02 14.49
CA LEU A 9 0.41 2.22 13.45
C LEU A 9 1.20 0.93 13.18
N GLU A 10 2.52 1.02 13.06
CA GLU A 10 3.41 -0.14 12.93
C GLU A 10 3.27 -1.13 14.09
N THR A 11 3.19 -0.61 15.32
CA THR A 11 2.97 -1.45 16.51
C THR A 11 1.61 -2.14 16.46
N SER A 12 0.54 -1.41 16.13
CA SER A 12 -0.81 -1.97 16.02
C SER A 12 -0.94 -2.97 14.86
N GLY A 13 -0.20 -2.78 13.76
CA GLY A 13 -0.12 -3.71 12.64
C GLY A 13 0.57 -5.02 13.03
N GLY A 14 1.67 -4.94 13.81
CA GLY A 14 2.32 -6.12 14.37
C GLY A 14 1.40 -6.93 15.29
N LEU A 15 0.65 -6.26 16.18
CA LEU A 15 -0.34 -6.93 17.04
C LEU A 15 -1.47 -7.58 16.24
N PHE A 16 -1.86 -6.98 15.11
CA PHE A 16 -2.84 -7.57 14.21
C PHE A 16 -2.28 -8.80 13.49
N ASP A 17 -1.02 -8.77 13.05
CA ASP A 17 -0.33 -9.94 12.49
C ASP A 17 -0.26 -11.10 13.51
N ASP A 18 0.11 -10.80 14.77
CA ASP A 18 0.13 -11.80 15.85
C ASP A 18 -1.27 -12.41 16.09
N ALA A 19 -2.33 -11.61 16.00
CA ALA A 19 -3.71 -12.09 16.12
C ALA A 19 -4.14 -12.95 14.92
N ILE A 20 -3.69 -12.62 13.70
CA ILE A 20 -3.90 -13.45 12.50
C ILE A 20 -3.24 -14.81 12.72
N ASP A 21 -1.96 -14.83 13.13
CA ASP A 21 -1.22 -16.07 13.36
C ASP A 21 -1.87 -16.92 14.45
N SER A 22 -2.32 -16.29 15.55
CA SER A 22 -3.06 -16.98 16.61
C SER A 22 -4.35 -17.61 16.11
N MET A 23 -5.17 -16.88 15.34
CA MET A 23 -6.43 -17.41 14.80
C MET A 23 -6.16 -18.57 13.83
N PHE A 24 -5.14 -18.43 12.97
CA PHE A 24 -4.82 -19.47 11.99
C PHE A 24 -4.12 -20.67 12.59
N SER A 25 -3.46 -20.57 13.75
CA SER A 25 -2.82 -21.72 14.41
C SER A 25 -3.75 -22.93 14.61
N THR A 26 -5.07 -22.69 14.70
CA THR A 26 -6.10 -23.72 14.89
C THR A 26 -6.56 -24.37 13.58
N PHE A 27 -6.26 -23.78 12.42
CA PHE A 27 -6.60 -24.37 11.13
C PHE A 27 -5.76 -25.63 10.88
N SER A 28 -6.42 -26.70 10.44
CA SER A 28 -5.75 -27.92 10.01
C SER A 28 -6.66 -28.71 9.09
N LEU A 29 -6.06 -29.34 8.07
CA LEU A 29 -6.73 -30.35 7.25
C LEU A 29 -6.62 -31.76 7.85
N SER A 30 -5.97 -31.90 9.02
CA SER A 30 -5.86 -33.18 9.71
C SER A 30 -7.23 -33.73 10.11
N GLY A 31 -7.44 -35.03 9.91
CA GLY A 31 -8.72 -35.69 10.19
C GLY A 31 -9.84 -35.39 9.19
N ILE A 32 -9.56 -34.62 8.13
CA ILE A 32 -10.48 -34.42 7.00
C ILE A 32 -10.23 -35.51 5.95
N SER A 33 -11.28 -36.00 5.30
CA SER A 33 -11.16 -36.99 4.21
C SER A 33 -10.43 -36.40 3.01
N ASP A 34 -9.59 -37.20 2.34
CA ASP A 34 -8.72 -36.77 1.23
C ASP A 34 -9.48 -36.03 0.11
N PHE A 35 -10.65 -36.51 -0.30
CA PHE A 35 -11.46 -35.82 -1.31
C PHE A 35 -11.86 -34.40 -0.90
N ILE A 36 -12.18 -34.17 0.38
CA ILE A 36 -12.49 -32.83 0.91
C ILE A 36 -11.22 -31.98 0.97
N GLN A 37 -10.07 -32.57 1.33
CA GLN A 37 -8.80 -31.84 1.33
C GLN A 37 -8.47 -31.34 -0.09
N ASN A 38 -8.62 -32.20 -1.10
CA ASN A 38 -8.42 -31.83 -2.50
C ASN A 38 -9.39 -30.73 -2.97
N ASP A 39 -10.66 -30.80 -2.57
CA ASP A 39 -11.64 -29.75 -2.87
C ASP A 39 -11.29 -28.41 -2.20
N VAL A 40 -10.82 -28.44 -0.95
CA VAL A 40 -10.37 -27.24 -0.22
C VAL A 40 -9.12 -26.64 -0.87
N ILE A 41 -8.17 -27.48 -1.31
CA ILE A 41 -6.97 -27.03 -2.04
C ILE A 41 -7.37 -26.41 -3.38
N ALA A 42 -8.32 -26.99 -4.11
CA ALA A 42 -8.83 -26.44 -5.36
C ALA A 42 -9.54 -25.09 -5.14
N ASP A 43 -10.34 -24.97 -4.07
CA ASP A 43 -10.94 -23.70 -3.66
C ASP A 43 -9.88 -22.63 -3.34
N ALA A 44 -8.83 -23.01 -2.58
CA ALA A 44 -7.71 -22.13 -2.26
C ALA A 44 -6.96 -21.69 -3.52
N ALA A 45 -6.72 -22.62 -4.44
CA ALA A 45 -6.04 -22.36 -5.71
C ALA A 45 -6.84 -21.37 -6.57
N SER A 46 -8.16 -21.51 -6.61
CA SER A 46 -9.04 -20.55 -7.29
C SER A 46 -8.93 -19.16 -6.66
N MET A 47 -8.98 -19.05 -5.34
CA MET A 47 -8.87 -17.77 -4.63
C MET A 47 -7.53 -17.07 -4.87
N LEU A 48 -6.42 -17.82 -4.87
CA LEU A 48 -5.11 -17.28 -5.20
C LEU A 48 -5.00 -16.89 -6.67
N GLY A 49 -5.69 -17.61 -7.57
CA GLY A 49 -5.86 -17.22 -8.96
C GLY A 49 -6.54 -15.87 -9.11
N ASP A 50 -7.68 -15.68 -8.42
CA ASP A 50 -8.42 -14.40 -8.42
C ASP A 50 -7.52 -13.24 -7.94
N VAL A 51 -6.75 -13.47 -6.86
CA VAL A 51 -5.75 -12.51 -6.37
C VAL A 51 -4.66 -12.27 -7.40
N ALA A 52 -4.06 -13.31 -7.97
CA ALA A 52 -2.97 -13.19 -8.93
C ALA A 52 -3.40 -12.39 -10.17
N ASP A 53 -4.64 -12.59 -10.63
CA ASP A 53 -5.22 -11.89 -11.76
C ASP A 53 -5.50 -10.42 -11.44
N ALA A 54 -5.99 -10.11 -10.22
CA ALA A 54 -6.13 -8.72 -9.76
C ALA A 54 -4.78 -7.97 -9.74
N PHE A 55 -3.69 -8.68 -9.45
CA PHE A 55 -2.34 -8.10 -9.45
C PHE A 55 -1.63 -8.15 -10.80
N ARG A 56 -2.15 -8.86 -11.82
CA ARG A 56 -1.44 -9.12 -13.08
C ARG A 56 -0.95 -7.86 -13.80
N MET A 57 -1.75 -6.80 -13.79
CA MET A 57 -1.39 -5.50 -14.41
C MET A 57 -0.86 -4.48 -13.38
N VAL A 58 -0.99 -4.79 -12.09
CA VAL A 58 -0.63 -3.88 -11.00
C VAL A 58 0.78 -4.19 -10.50
N ASP A 59 1.08 -5.44 -10.15
CA ASP A 59 2.37 -5.84 -9.62
C ASP A 59 2.72 -7.27 -10.06
N SER A 60 3.73 -7.39 -10.94
CA SER A 60 4.21 -8.66 -11.45
C SER A 60 4.80 -9.56 -10.37
N GLY A 61 5.47 -8.99 -9.38
CA GLY A 61 6.08 -9.71 -8.27
C GLY A 61 5.07 -10.38 -7.35
N VAL A 62 3.98 -9.68 -7.01
CA VAL A 62 2.87 -10.29 -6.24
C VAL A 62 2.14 -11.33 -7.08
N SER A 63 1.80 -11.00 -8.33
CA SER A 63 1.08 -11.93 -9.23
C SER A 63 1.87 -13.25 -9.43
N ALA A 64 3.18 -13.16 -9.64
CA ALA A 64 4.05 -14.33 -9.76
C ALA A 64 4.11 -15.13 -8.46
N ALA A 65 4.30 -14.48 -7.32
CA ALA A 65 4.37 -15.17 -6.03
C ALA A 65 3.06 -15.88 -5.66
N MET A 66 1.90 -15.30 -5.97
CA MET A 66 0.60 -15.95 -5.75
C MET A 66 0.42 -17.20 -6.62
N ARG A 67 0.92 -17.18 -7.86
CA ARG A 67 0.91 -18.37 -8.74
C ARG A 67 1.88 -19.45 -8.27
N LEU A 68 3.03 -19.09 -7.70
CA LEU A 68 3.93 -20.05 -7.06
C LEU A 68 3.27 -20.68 -5.84
N LEU A 69 2.66 -19.86 -4.98
CA LEU A 69 1.93 -20.33 -3.80
C LEU A 69 0.79 -21.26 -4.20
N GLN A 70 0.07 -20.94 -5.28
CA GLN A 70 -0.97 -21.80 -5.87
C GLN A 70 -0.44 -23.20 -6.23
N GLY A 71 0.78 -23.30 -6.77
CA GLY A 71 1.43 -24.59 -7.08
C GLY A 71 1.86 -25.37 -5.85
N ASP A 72 2.27 -24.66 -4.78
CA ASP A 72 2.78 -25.26 -3.54
C ASP A 72 1.68 -25.51 -2.48
N LEU A 73 0.42 -25.22 -2.78
CA LEU A 73 -0.70 -25.34 -1.83
C LEU A 73 -0.82 -26.73 -1.20
N SER A 74 -0.61 -27.79 -1.98
CA SER A 74 -0.69 -29.16 -1.46
C SER A 74 0.39 -29.41 -0.41
N VAL A 75 1.59 -28.88 -0.60
CA VAL A 75 2.72 -29.01 0.34
C VAL A 75 2.44 -28.21 1.62
N ILE A 76 1.88 -27.01 1.49
CA ILE A 76 1.73 -26.08 2.61
C ILE A 76 0.45 -26.33 3.42
N LEU A 77 -0.61 -26.87 2.82
CA LEU A 77 -1.90 -27.11 3.49
C LEU A 77 -2.12 -28.56 3.93
N MET A 78 -1.50 -29.56 3.27
CA MET A 78 -1.68 -30.95 3.70
C MET A 78 -0.88 -31.26 4.97
N PRO A 79 -1.42 -32.11 5.87
CA PRO A 79 -0.67 -32.58 7.04
C PRO A 79 0.66 -33.23 6.61
N PRO A 80 1.78 -32.99 7.32
CA PRO A 80 1.89 -32.42 8.67
C PRO A 80 1.99 -30.89 8.76
N SER A 81 1.80 -30.16 7.66
CA SER A 81 2.01 -28.71 7.61
C SER A 81 1.07 -27.93 8.53
N ALA A 82 1.58 -26.84 9.10
CA ALA A 82 0.82 -25.98 9.99
C ALA A 82 0.16 -24.85 9.18
N ALA A 83 -1.05 -24.44 9.57
CA ALA A 83 -1.71 -23.28 8.98
C ALA A 83 -0.86 -21.99 8.99
N SER A 84 0.01 -21.86 9.99
CA SER A 84 0.98 -20.77 10.07
C SER A 84 1.91 -20.74 8.87
N ASP A 85 2.24 -21.88 8.26
CA ASP A 85 3.09 -21.93 7.06
C ASP A 85 2.38 -21.28 5.87
N PHE A 86 1.07 -21.48 5.75
CA PHE A 86 0.25 -20.82 4.73
C PHE A 86 0.19 -19.31 4.93
N VAL A 87 -0.09 -18.84 6.16
CA VAL A 87 -0.11 -17.40 6.47
C VAL A 87 1.24 -16.76 6.21
N ASN A 88 2.33 -17.40 6.64
CA ASN A 88 3.69 -16.93 6.39
C ASN A 88 4.03 -16.89 4.89
N ALA A 89 3.65 -17.92 4.13
CA ALA A 89 3.85 -17.94 2.68
C ALA A 89 3.07 -16.81 1.99
N LEU A 90 1.84 -16.57 2.42
CA LEU A 90 0.98 -15.52 1.91
C LEU A 90 1.52 -14.12 2.23
N GLN A 91 1.94 -13.88 3.48
CA GLN A 91 2.62 -12.65 3.87
C GLN A 91 3.92 -12.42 3.09
N LYS A 92 4.71 -13.47 2.82
CA LYS A 92 5.89 -13.39 1.96
C LYS A 92 5.53 -13.06 0.51
N ALA A 93 4.47 -13.65 -0.02
CA ALA A 93 3.97 -13.38 -1.37
C ALA A 93 3.43 -11.96 -1.52
N TRP A 94 2.81 -11.38 -0.49
CA TRP A 94 2.46 -9.97 -0.52
C TRP A 94 3.71 -9.07 -0.56
N ARG A 95 4.74 -9.44 0.22
CA ARG A 95 6.00 -8.69 0.34
C ARG A 95 6.94 -8.83 -0.87
N SER A 96 6.69 -9.76 -1.78
CA SER A 96 7.47 -9.91 -3.02
C SER A 96 7.11 -8.87 -4.09
N GLY A 97 6.16 -7.98 -3.82
CA GLY A 97 5.75 -6.97 -4.78
C GLY A 97 6.87 -5.99 -5.14
N ASP A 98 7.09 -5.82 -6.45
CA ASP A 98 8.10 -4.91 -6.99
C ASP A 98 7.76 -3.45 -6.63
N ARG A 99 6.47 -3.13 -6.54
CA ARG A 99 5.95 -1.79 -6.21
C ARG A 99 6.05 -1.42 -4.74
N LEU A 100 6.30 -2.37 -3.83
CA LEU A 100 6.56 -2.07 -2.41
C LEU A 100 7.85 -1.27 -2.19
N ARG A 101 8.72 -1.22 -3.20
CA ARG A 101 9.99 -0.50 -3.18
C ARG A 101 10.02 0.70 -4.14
N GLY A 102 8.90 0.94 -4.83
CA GLY A 102 8.77 1.92 -5.90
C GLY A 102 8.43 3.33 -5.42
N SER A 103 7.84 4.11 -6.34
CA SER A 103 7.39 5.47 -6.04
C SER A 103 6.16 5.47 -5.10
N THR A 104 5.86 6.63 -4.52
CA THR A 104 4.66 6.80 -3.70
C THR A 104 3.37 6.47 -4.46
N SER A 105 3.31 6.76 -5.76
CA SER A 105 2.17 6.40 -6.62
C SER A 105 2.01 4.88 -6.73
N ASP A 106 3.13 4.16 -6.82
CA ASP A 106 3.14 2.70 -6.86
C ASP A 106 2.63 2.10 -5.55
N LEU A 107 3.07 2.63 -4.42
CA LEU A 107 2.58 2.24 -3.08
C LEU A 107 1.08 2.53 -2.93
N VAL A 108 0.60 3.71 -3.34
CA VAL A 108 -0.82 4.07 -3.30
C VAL A 108 -1.66 3.10 -4.14
N THR A 109 -1.19 2.79 -5.35
CA THR A 109 -1.87 1.84 -6.25
C THR A 109 -1.94 0.46 -5.61
N MET A 110 -0.83 0.00 -5.04
CA MET A 110 -0.76 -1.28 -4.36
C MET A 110 -1.72 -1.36 -3.17
N ILE A 111 -1.72 -0.36 -2.28
CA ILE A 111 -2.63 -0.29 -1.13
C ILE A 111 -4.10 -0.37 -1.59
N LYS A 112 -4.45 0.33 -2.66
CA LYS A 112 -5.81 0.31 -3.22
C LYS A 112 -6.17 -1.07 -3.77
N THR A 113 -5.27 -1.70 -4.52
CA THR A 113 -5.51 -3.05 -5.06
C THR A 113 -5.65 -4.08 -3.93
N MET A 114 -4.79 -4.03 -2.91
CA MET A 114 -4.87 -4.90 -1.72
C MET A 114 -6.17 -4.69 -0.93
N SER A 115 -6.62 -3.44 -0.80
CA SER A 115 -7.92 -3.16 -0.18
C SER A 115 -9.08 -3.67 -1.04
N GLY A 116 -8.97 -3.51 -2.37
CA GLY A 116 -9.98 -3.92 -3.35
C GLY A 116 -10.21 -5.42 -3.38
N ILE A 117 -9.15 -6.24 -3.38
CA ILE A 117 -9.28 -7.70 -3.38
C ILE A 117 -10.05 -8.21 -2.17
N THR A 118 -9.97 -7.56 -1.01
CA THR A 118 -10.73 -8.01 0.19
C THR A 118 -12.24 -7.88 0.03
N LEU A 119 -12.68 -7.04 -0.91
CA LEU A 119 -14.08 -6.85 -1.25
C LEU A 119 -14.52 -7.75 -2.41
N ASP A 120 -13.59 -8.52 -2.98
CA ASP A 120 -13.86 -9.40 -4.11
C ASP A 120 -14.88 -10.51 -3.74
N PRO A 121 -15.89 -10.79 -4.59
CA PRO A 121 -16.87 -11.85 -4.34
C PRO A 121 -16.27 -13.25 -4.22
N GLY A 122 -15.16 -13.54 -4.92
CA GLY A 122 -14.45 -14.82 -4.86
C GLY A 122 -13.88 -15.12 -3.48
N LEU A 123 -13.52 -14.06 -2.74
CA LEU A 123 -13.05 -14.13 -1.36
C LEU A 123 -14.17 -13.92 -0.32
N SER A 124 -15.43 -13.76 -0.71
CA SER A 124 -16.52 -13.57 0.25
C SER A 124 -16.85 -14.86 1.01
N PRO A 125 -17.13 -14.82 2.33
CA PRO A 125 -17.54 -16.00 3.09
C PRO A 125 -18.81 -16.65 2.51
N ARG A 126 -18.80 -17.98 2.41
CA ARG A 126 -19.95 -18.78 1.98
C ARG A 126 -20.72 -19.30 3.18
N GLY A 127 -22.04 -19.09 3.18
CA GLY A 127 -22.94 -19.62 4.20
C GLY A 127 -23.01 -21.15 4.17
N THR A 128 -23.08 -21.75 5.36
CA THR A 128 -23.42 -23.17 5.55
C THR A 128 -24.90 -23.28 5.88
N TRP A 129 -25.62 -24.14 5.15
CA TRP A 129 -27.06 -24.36 5.33
C TRP A 129 -27.32 -25.69 6.06
N PRO A 130 -28.43 -25.82 6.82
CA PRO A 130 -28.80 -27.09 7.44
C PRO A 130 -29.01 -28.23 6.43
N THR A 131 -29.30 -27.90 5.16
CA THR A 131 -29.47 -28.86 4.07
C THR A 131 -28.15 -29.28 3.40
N ASP A 132 -27.01 -28.66 3.77
CA ASP A 132 -25.71 -29.05 3.24
C ASP A 132 -25.31 -30.43 3.77
N SER A 133 -24.69 -31.25 2.93
CA SER A 133 -24.07 -32.49 3.40
C SER A 133 -22.94 -32.19 4.40
N GLY A 134 -22.64 -33.12 5.30
CA GLY A 134 -21.55 -32.95 6.27
C GLY A 134 -20.19 -32.67 5.62
N SER A 135 -19.94 -33.22 4.42
CA SER A 135 -18.74 -32.92 3.64
C SER A 135 -18.76 -31.51 3.05
N ALA A 136 -19.88 -31.07 2.46
CA ALA A 136 -20.03 -29.72 1.90
C ALA A 136 -19.91 -28.64 2.98
N ALA A 137 -20.49 -28.88 4.17
CA ALA A 137 -20.37 -27.98 5.31
C ALA A 137 -18.89 -27.84 5.76
N LYS A 138 -18.18 -28.96 5.89
CA LYS A 138 -16.73 -28.96 6.25
C LYS A 138 -15.90 -28.23 5.20
N GLN A 139 -16.10 -28.51 3.91
CA GLN A 139 -15.39 -27.82 2.83
C GLN A 139 -15.61 -26.30 2.90
N LYS A 140 -16.88 -25.85 3.02
CA LYS A 140 -17.23 -24.43 3.12
C LYS A 140 -16.59 -23.77 4.35
N MET A 141 -16.54 -24.45 5.49
CA MET A 141 -15.87 -23.94 6.69
C MET A 141 -14.38 -23.71 6.45
N GLN A 142 -13.66 -24.69 5.89
CA GLN A 142 -12.23 -24.56 5.61
C GLN A 142 -11.94 -23.51 4.54
N ARG A 143 -12.73 -23.49 3.47
CA ARG A 143 -12.68 -22.45 2.42
C ARG A 143 -12.83 -21.04 3.02
N ASN A 144 -13.77 -20.86 3.94
CA ASN A 144 -13.99 -19.56 4.59
C ASN A 144 -12.81 -19.13 5.45
N MET A 145 -12.15 -20.07 6.13
CA MET A 145 -10.92 -19.80 6.88
C MET A 145 -9.80 -19.34 5.94
N ILE A 146 -9.54 -20.05 4.85
CA ILE A 146 -8.52 -19.65 3.86
C ILE A 146 -8.83 -18.26 3.27
N ALA A 147 -10.10 -18.00 2.92
CA ALA A 147 -10.50 -16.69 2.45
C ALA A 147 -10.24 -15.60 3.50
N ALA A 148 -10.48 -15.87 4.78
CA ALA A 148 -10.16 -14.94 5.87
C ALA A 148 -8.66 -14.67 5.99
N ALA A 149 -7.79 -15.67 5.75
CA ALA A 149 -6.33 -15.48 5.76
C ALA A 149 -5.92 -14.50 4.67
N ILE A 150 -6.42 -14.72 3.45
CA ILE A 150 -6.14 -13.88 2.28
C ILE A 150 -6.55 -12.44 2.56
N ARG A 151 -7.77 -12.21 3.06
CA ARG A 151 -8.27 -10.86 3.31
C ARG A 151 -7.53 -10.16 4.47
N THR A 152 -7.34 -10.83 5.59
CA THR A 152 -6.71 -10.23 6.79
C THR A 152 -5.23 -9.92 6.56
N THR A 153 -4.47 -10.83 5.95
CA THR A 153 -3.05 -10.57 5.60
C THR A 153 -2.90 -9.50 4.52
N ALA A 154 -3.85 -9.40 3.57
CA ALA A 154 -3.88 -8.32 2.60
C ALA A 154 -4.11 -6.96 3.27
N ILE A 155 -5.07 -6.86 4.22
CA ILE A 155 -5.29 -5.63 5.00
C ILE A 155 -4.03 -5.28 5.80
N SER A 156 -3.46 -6.24 6.52
CA SER A 156 -2.24 -6.02 7.31
C SER A 156 -1.11 -5.48 6.45
N THR A 157 -0.83 -6.14 5.32
CA THR A 157 0.26 -5.72 4.44
C THR A 157 -0.02 -4.38 3.78
N ALA A 158 -1.27 -4.07 3.44
CA ALA A 158 -1.66 -2.75 2.95
C ALA A 158 -1.45 -1.65 4.01
N VAL A 159 -1.73 -1.94 5.29
CA VAL A 159 -1.44 -1.03 6.41
C VAL A 159 0.06 -0.86 6.62
N HIS A 160 0.85 -1.93 6.53
CA HIS A 160 2.32 -1.84 6.54
C HIS A 160 2.84 -0.98 5.37
N ALA A 161 2.26 -1.08 4.17
CA ALA A 161 2.62 -0.20 3.06
C ALA A 161 2.27 1.29 3.33
N VAL A 162 1.29 1.58 4.19
CA VAL A 162 1.01 2.97 4.62
C VAL A 162 2.11 3.51 5.54
N THR A 163 2.71 2.67 6.40
CA THR A 163 3.79 3.11 7.29
C THR A 163 5.07 3.44 6.52
N THR A 164 5.29 2.83 5.35
CA THR A 164 6.43 3.12 4.47
C THR A 164 6.25 4.34 3.58
N LEU A 165 5.02 4.88 3.46
CA LEU A 165 4.78 6.13 2.73
C LEU A 165 5.60 7.26 3.37
N LYS A 166 6.34 8.01 2.54
CA LYS A 166 7.10 9.17 3.00
C LYS A 166 6.23 10.19 3.72
N GLN A 167 6.77 10.79 4.78
CA GLN A 167 6.01 11.78 5.53
C GLN A 167 6.09 13.16 4.87
N PRO A 168 5.04 13.98 4.96
CA PRO A 168 5.06 15.36 4.43
C PRO A 168 6.16 16.25 5.00
N ARG A 169 6.72 15.91 6.17
CA ARG A 169 7.84 16.65 6.79
C ARG A 169 9.23 16.22 6.32
N ASP A 170 9.33 15.15 5.53
CA ASP A 170 10.61 14.61 5.04
C ASP A 170 11.07 15.28 3.73
N VAL A 171 10.47 16.40 3.31
CA VAL A 171 10.93 17.15 2.14
C VAL A 171 12.30 17.76 2.46
N PRO A 172 13.39 17.33 1.80
CA PRO A 172 14.68 18.00 1.92
C PRO A 172 14.55 19.34 1.21
N GLY A 173 14.36 20.40 1.99
CA GLY A 173 14.14 21.75 1.47
C GLY A 173 14.00 22.82 2.56
N VAL A 174 13.77 22.40 3.82
CA VAL A 174 13.78 23.29 4.98
C VAL A 174 14.79 22.79 6.02
N LEU A 175 16.01 22.49 5.57
CA LEU A 175 17.17 22.53 6.47
C LEU A 175 17.79 23.91 6.30
N GLY A 176 17.63 24.73 7.34
CA GLY A 176 18.33 25.99 7.44
C GLY A 176 19.82 25.81 7.19
N VAL A 177 20.37 26.77 6.45
CA VAL A 177 21.79 27.07 6.29
C VAL A 177 22.54 26.75 7.59
N ASN A 178 23.38 25.70 7.57
CA ASN A 178 24.56 25.43 8.42
C ASN A 178 24.69 23.95 8.83
N GLN A 179 25.40 23.14 8.03
CA GLN A 179 26.38 22.20 8.58
C GLN A 179 27.44 21.87 7.50
N PRO A 180 28.74 21.74 7.86
CA PRO A 180 29.84 21.68 6.90
C PRO A 180 29.99 20.30 6.26
N ALA A 181 30.47 20.33 5.01
CA ALA A 181 30.77 19.17 4.19
C ALA A 181 31.82 18.25 4.85
N GLY A 182 31.41 17.00 5.09
CA GLY A 182 32.30 15.89 5.43
C GLY A 182 32.75 15.16 4.17
N THR A 183 34.05 14.90 4.12
CA THR A 183 34.87 14.38 3.03
C THR A 183 34.62 12.92 2.62
N GLY A 184 34.67 12.66 1.30
CA GLY A 184 35.32 11.47 0.74
C GLY A 184 34.50 10.58 -0.21
N ARG A 185 34.72 10.70 -1.53
CA ARG A 185 35.57 9.80 -2.34
C ARG A 185 35.30 9.95 -3.85
N ASP A 186 36.40 10.17 -4.58
CA ASP A 186 36.73 9.86 -5.98
C ASP A 186 35.59 9.63 -6.99
N SER A 187 35.35 10.66 -7.80
CA SER A 187 35.16 10.48 -9.24
C SER A 187 35.96 11.57 -9.96
N ASP A 188 37.07 11.16 -10.56
CA ASP A 188 37.87 11.95 -11.50
C ASP A 188 37.08 12.14 -12.80
N ILE A 189 36.12 13.06 -12.75
CA ILE A 189 35.47 13.63 -13.93
C ILE A 189 35.74 15.12 -13.85
N ILE A 190 36.57 15.63 -14.76
CA ILE A 190 36.74 17.06 -14.96
C ILE A 190 35.40 17.60 -15.48
N THR A 191 34.56 18.09 -14.57
CA THR A 191 33.35 18.82 -14.92
C THR A 191 33.75 20.20 -15.45
N VAL A 192 33.76 20.35 -16.78
CA VAL A 192 33.90 21.67 -17.39
C VAL A 192 32.58 22.42 -17.22
N MET A 193 32.59 23.45 -16.39
CA MET A 193 31.41 24.30 -16.16
C MET A 193 31.25 25.28 -17.33
N HIS A 194 30.20 25.09 -18.13
CA HIS A 194 29.75 26.07 -19.09
C HIS A 194 28.43 26.67 -18.59
N PRO A 195 28.25 28.01 -18.56
CA PRO A 195 27.04 28.66 -18.03
C PRO A 195 25.71 28.22 -18.67
N ALA A 196 25.75 27.54 -19.82
CA ALA A 196 24.59 27.05 -20.53
C ALA A 196 24.15 25.63 -20.13
N LEU A 197 24.99 24.85 -19.44
CA LEU A 197 24.68 23.45 -19.04
C LEU A 197 24.25 23.29 -17.58
N ASP A 198 24.43 24.32 -16.75
CA ASP A 198 24.12 24.29 -15.31
C ASP A 198 22.62 24.40 -15.00
N GLY A 199 21.77 24.57 -16.03
CA GLY A 199 20.32 24.61 -15.92
C GLY A 199 19.63 23.24 -15.89
N VAL A 200 20.36 22.15 -16.20
CA VAL A 200 19.80 20.80 -16.09
C VAL A 200 19.99 20.33 -14.65
N GLN A 201 19.16 20.88 -13.76
CA GLN A 201 18.75 20.15 -12.57
C GLN A 201 18.09 18.86 -13.10
N THR A 202 18.86 17.77 -13.11
CA THR A 202 18.26 16.45 -13.27
C THR A 202 17.22 16.36 -12.16
N VAL A 203 15.94 16.43 -12.56
CA VAL A 203 14.83 16.23 -11.64
C VAL A 203 14.97 14.77 -11.24
N SER A 204 15.69 14.54 -10.14
CA SER A 204 15.68 13.26 -9.48
C SER A 204 14.20 12.94 -9.32
N ASN A 205 13.77 11.77 -9.81
CA ASN A 205 12.48 11.19 -9.48
C ASN A 205 12.49 10.90 -7.97
N GLY A 206 12.52 11.97 -7.18
CA GLY A 206 12.43 11.92 -5.75
C GLY A 206 11.07 11.33 -5.45
N SER A 207 11.05 10.25 -4.67
CA SER A 207 9.80 9.81 -4.06
C SER A 207 9.25 11.01 -3.27
N PHE A 208 8.19 11.62 -3.80
CA PHE A 208 7.46 12.73 -3.18
C PHE A 208 6.48 12.17 -2.15
N PRO A 209 6.15 12.91 -1.07
CA PRO A 209 5.10 12.48 -0.16
C PRO A 209 3.75 12.34 -0.87
N PRO A 210 2.85 11.46 -0.40
CA PRO A 210 1.55 11.24 -1.02
C PRO A 210 0.72 12.52 -0.99
N ASN A 211 -0.02 12.77 -2.07
CA ASN A 211 -0.83 13.97 -2.18
C ASN A 211 -2.12 13.87 -1.31
N TYR A 212 -2.84 14.99 -1.15
CA TYR A 212 -4.04 15.03 -0.31
C TYR A 212 -5.13 14.04 -0.78
N GLU A 213 -5.37 13.94 -2.09
CA GLU A 213 -6.36 13.02 -2.66
C GLU A 213 -5.91 11.56 -2.57
N ASP A 214 -4.61 11.27 -2.69
CA ASP A 214 -4.05 9.93 -2.48
C ASP A 214 -4.27 9.46 -1.04
N LEU A 215 -3.95 10.32 -0.07
CA LEU A 215 -4.16 10.03 1.35
C LEU A 215 -5.63 9.83 1.69
N LYS A 216 -6.52 10.65 1.11
CA LYS A 216 -7.97 10.50 1.26
C LYS A 216 -8.46 9.20 0.63
N ALA A 217 -7.98 8.87 -0.57
CA ALA A 217 -8.36 7.64 -1.26
C ALA A 217 -7.87 6.39 -0.53
N ILE A 218 -6.64 6.40 0.00
CA ILE A 218 -6.10 5.34 0.87
C ILE A 218 -6.99 5.16 2.10
N ARG A 219 -7.32 6.27 2.79
CA ARG A 219 -8.18 6.23 3.97
C ARG A 219 -9.54 5.62 3.67
N THR A 220 -10.18 6.03 2.57
CA THR A 220 -11.49 5.50 2.19
C THR A 220 -11.42 4.02 1.83
N ALA A 221 -10.44 3.62 1.01
CA ALA A 221 -10.28 2.23 0.58
C ALA A 221 -10.01 1.28 1.76
N LEU A 222 -9.07 1.63 2.65
CA LEU A 222 -8.74 0.80 3.81
C LEU A 222 -9.87 0.77 4.84
N ASN A 223 -10.57 1.89 5.10
CA ASN A 223 -11.72 1.85 6.01
C ASN A 223 -12.83 0.96 5.46
N ALA A 224 -13.13 1.03 4.16
CA ALA A 224 -14.15 0.15 3.56
C ALA A 224 -13.76 -1.33 3.65
N ALA A 225 -12.49 -1.67 3.42
CA ALA A 225 -11.97 -3.02 3.58
C ALA A 225 -12.06 -3.49 5.05
N ILE A 226 -11.64 -2.66 6.01
CA ILE A 226 -11.69 -2.98 7.44
C ILE A 226 -13.15 -3.10 7.92
N ASP A 227 -14.03 -2.18 7.55
CA ASP A 227 -15.47 -2.23 7.88
C ASP A 227 -16.08 -3.56 7.42
N GLN A 228 -15.79 -3.95 6.19
CA GLN A 228 -16.29 -5.20 5.64
C GLN A 228 -15.68 -6.43 6.34
N GLU A 229 -14.41 -6.39 6.71
CA GLU A 229 -13.78 -7.51 7.43
C GLU A 229 -14.28 -7.61 8.87
N GLN A 230 -14.54 -6.50 9.54
CA GLN A 230 -15.15 -6.46 10.87
C GLN A 230 -16.53 -7.13 10.91
N LEU A 231 -17.30 -7.07 9.83
CA LEU A 231 -18.59 -7.79 9.70
C LEU A 231 -18.43 -9.31 9.54
N ARG A 232 -17.24 -9.78 9.15
CA ARG A 232 -16.95 -11.19 8.82
C ARG A 232 -16.20 -11.91 9.95
N ILE A 233 -15.40 -11.19 10.72
CA ILE A 233 -14.62 -11.74 11.84
C ILE A 233 -15.55 -12.25 12.93
N ARG A 234 -15.26 -13.45 13.44
CA ARG A 234 -15.95 -14.05 14.60
C ARG A 234 -15.07 -14.15 15.85
N ASP A 235 -13.77 -13.95 15.68
CA ASP A 235 -12.81 -14.00 16.78
C ASP A 235 -12.71 -12.64 17.47
N ASP A 236 -12.94 -12.61 18.77
CA ASP A 236 -12.97 -11.37 19.55
C ASP A 236 -11.62 -10.67 19.59
N VAL A 237 -10.52 -11.44 19.66
CA VAL A 237 -9.16 -10.89 19.75
C VAL A 237 -8.80 -10.22 18.42
N LEU A 238 -9.01 -10.91 17.31
CA LEU A 238 -8.78 -10.36 15.97
C LEU A 238 -9.64 -9.12 15.71
N PHE A 239 -10.90 -9.14 16.15
CA PHE A 239 -11.81 -7.99 16.04
C PHE A 239 -11.32 -6.78 16.85
N GLN A 240 -10.80 -7.00 18.06
CA GLN A 240 -10.22 -5.93 18.87
C GLN A 240 -8.96 -5.36 18.20
N GLN A 241 -8.04 -6.21 17.73
CA GLN A 241 -6.79 -5.74 17.11
C GLN A 241 -7.05 -4.95 15.82
N ILE A 242 -7.94 -5.41 14.93
CA ILE A 242 -8.27 -4.67 13.71
C ILE A 242 -8.94 -3.31 14.03
N SER A 243 -9.70 -3.22 15.13
CA SER A 243 -10.34 -1.98 15.58
C SER A 243 -9.33 -0.95 16.10
N VAL A 244 -8.32 -1.41 16.86
CA VAL A 244 -7.20 -0.58 17.31
C VAL A 244 -6.40 -0.09 16.11
N MET A 245 -6.03 -1.00 15.21
CA MET A 245 -5.29 -0.67 13.98
C MET A 245 -6.05 0.34 13.12
N ARG A 246 -7.37 0.21 12.97
CA ARG A 246 -8.21 1.19 12.27
C ARG A 246 -8.12 2.58 12.89
N THR A 247 -8.13 2.66 14.22
CA THR A 247 -8.08 3.92 14.95
C THR A 247 -6.72 4.59 14.74
N ASP A 248 -5.63 3.83 14.87
CA ASP A 248 -4.28 4.34 14.65
C ASP A 248 -4.02 4.70 13.19
N LEU A 249 -4.55 3.93 12.23
CA LEU A 249 -4.49 4.24 10.79
C LEU A 249 -5.15 5.58 10.49
N ASN A 250 -6.39 5.77 10.98
CA ASN A 250 -7.11 7.01 10.77
C ASN A 250 -6.42 8.19 11.45
N ARG A 251 -5.81 7.98 12.62
CA ARG A 251 -5.03 9.00 13.32
C ARG A 251 -3.78 9.38 12.53
N ASP A 252 -3.05 8.41 12.00
CA ASP A 252 -1.86 8.64 11.19
C ASP A 252 -2.19 9.40 9.89
N ILE A 253 -3.17 8.91 9.12
CA ILE A 253 -3.57 9.57 7.88
C ILE A 253 -4.12 10.98 8.16
N SER A 254 -4.89 11.18 9.23
CA SER A 254 -5.38 12.53 9.61
C SER A 254 -4.23 13.47 9.98
N ALA A 255 -3.21 12.97 10.68
CA ALA A 255 -2.02 13.75 11.00
C ALA A 255 -1.20 14.12 9.76
N ARG A 256 -1.15 13.24 8.75
CA ARG A 256 -0.54 13.52 7.44
C ARG A 256 -1.37 14.53 6.65
N LEU A 257 -2.69 14.35 6.57
CA LEU A 257 -3.62 15.27 5.90
C LEU A 257 -3.57 16.69 6.50
N ALA A 258 -3.37 16.83 7.80
CA ALA A 258 -3.19 18.13 8.45
C ALA A 258 -1.87 18.84 8.07
N GLN A 259 -0.89 18.09 7.55
CA GLN A 259 0.42 18.60 7.13
C GLN A 259 0.51 18.77 5.61
N VAL A 260 -0.29 18.03 4.84
CA VAL A 260 -0.37 18.19 3.39
C VAL A 260 -1.31 19.36 3.09
N GLU A 261 -0.75 20.46 2.58
CA GLU A 261 -1.55 21.58 2.08
C GLU A 261 -2.50 21.10 0.98
N ARG A 262 -3.78 21.50 1.09
CA ARG A 262 -4.77 21.26 0.04
C ARG A 262 -4.22 21.85 -1.25
N THR A 263 -4.29 21.10 -2.33
CA THR A 263 -3.73 21.48 -3.62
C THR A 263 -4.90 21.57 -4.62
N ALA A 264 -4.98 22.64 -5.40
CA ALA A 264 -5.93 22.80 -6.49
C ALA A 264 -5.24 22.50 -7.82
N LEU A 265 -6.03 22.11 -8.80
CA LEU A 265 -5.59 22.09 -10.19
C LEU A 265 -5.86 23.47 -10.79
N ARG A 266 -4.81 24.10 -11.32
CA ARG A 266 -4.90 25.32 -12.13
C ARG A 266 -4.16 25.10 -13.44
N THR A 267 -4.78 25.48 -14.54
CA THR A 267 -4.18 25.40 -15.88
C THR A 267 -3.65 26.79 -16.25
N PRO A 268 -2.38 26.94 -16.66
CA PRO A 268 -1.87 28.17 -17.24
C PRO A 268 -2.64 28.54 -18.51
N ASP A 269 -2.88 29.83 -18.74
CA ASP A 269 -3.51 30.31 -19.98
C ASP A 269 -2.55 30.27 -21.19
N ASP A 270 -1.23 30.31 -20.93
CA ASP A 270 -0.17 30.27 -21.94
C ASP A 270 1.11 29.61 -21.35
N VAL A 271 2.08 29.30 -22.21
CA VAL A 271 3.38 28.71 -21.82
C VAL A 271 4.24 29.79 -21.14
N LEU A 272 4.16 29.84 -19.81
CA LEU A 272 4.82 30.85 -18.99
C LEU A 272 5.91 30.24 -18.09
N PRO A 273 6.94 31.01 -17.71
CA PRO A 273 7.89 30.59 -16.69
C PRO A 273 7.23 30.36 -15.33
N ALA A 274 7.76 29.41 -14.56
CA ALA A 274 7.32 29.10 -13.20
C ALA A 274 7.26 30.34 -12.30
N LEU A 275 8.27 31.21 -12.41
CA LEU A 275 8.37 32.46 -11.68
C LEU A 275 7.18 33.40 -11.96
N VAL A 276 6.77 33.51 -13.22
CA VAL A 276 5.65 34.36 -13.66
C VAL A 276 4.33 33.79 -13.18
N LEU A 277 4.17 32.46 -13.26
CA LEU A 277 2.98 31.78 -12.74
C LEU A 277 2.89 31.93 -11.21
N ALA A 278 4.01 31.83 -10.48
CA ALA A 278 4.04 32.02 -9.04
C ALA A 278 3.68 33.46 -8.64
N ALA A 279 4.24 34.45 -9.34
CA ALA A 279 3.87 35.86 -9.15
C ALA A 279 2.37 36.10 -9.40
N THR A 280 1.80 35.47 -10.43
CA THR A 280 0.40 35.67 -10.81
C THR A 280 -0.57 34.95 -9.88
N TRP A 281 -0.23 33.72 -9.46
CA TRP A 281 -1.14 32.87 -8.68
C TRP A 281 -1.00 33.04 -7.18
N TYR A 282 0.19 33.42 -6.69
CA TYR A 282 0.48 33.55 -5.26
C TYR A 282 0.83 34.98 -4.83
N ASP A 283 0.88 35.93 -5.77
CA ASP A 283 1.40 37.29 -5.52
C ASP A 283 2.85 37.28 -4.98
N ASP A 284 3.60 36.20 -5.27
CA ASP A 284 4.96 35.97 -4.79
C ASP A 284 5.75 35.13 -5.78
N ALA A 285 6.70 35.76 -6.46
CA ALA A 285 7.60 35.13 -7.43
C ALA A 285 8.57 34.12 -6.79
N GLY A 286 8.90 34.28 -5.49
CA GLY A 286 9.81 33.39 -4.77
C GLY A 286 9.25 32.00 -4.51
N ARG A 287 7.95 31.79 -4.77
CA ARG A 287 7.25 30.51 -4.59
C ARG A 287 7.18 29.65 -5.85
N GLU A 288 8.03 29.91 -6.84
CA GLU A 288 8.11 29.06 -8.03
C GLU A 288 8.45 27.60 -7.71
N SER A 289 9.26 27.36 -6.66
CA SER A 289 9.59 26.02 -6.19
C SER A 289 8.35 25.24 -5.76
N ASP A 290 7.28 25.90 -5.30
CA ASP A 290 6.04 25.22 -4.91
C ASP A 290 5.29 24.65 -6.12
N ILE A 291 5.45 25.24 -7.31
CA ILE A 291 4.90 24.74 -8.57
C ILE A 291 5.80 23.60 -9.09
N LEU A 292 7.11 23.82 -9.11
CA LEU A 292 8.09 22.89 -9.69
C LEU A 292 8.23 21.60 -8.88
N THR A 293 8.18 21.67 -7.55
CA THR A 293 8.32 20.49 -6.68
C THR A 293 7.10 19.58 -6.71
N ARG A 294 5.95 20.08 -7.15
CA ARG A 294 4.67 19.35 -7.12
C ARG A 294 4.21 18.84 -8.48
N ASN A 295 4.85 19.30 -9.55
CA ASN A 295 4.50 18.97 -10.92
C ASN A 295 5.75 18.49 -11.66
N PRO A 296 5.69 17.35 -12.36
CA PRO A 296 6.77 16.96 -13.26
C PRO A 296 6.76 17.87 -14.48
N VAL A 297 7.48 18.99 -14.42
CA VAL A 297 7.63 19.90 -15.55
C VAL A 297 8.98 19.67 -16.26
N PRO A 298 9.02 19.63 -17.60
CA PRO A 298 10.26 19.40 -18.33
C PRO A 298 11.31 20.51 -18.13
N HIS A 299 10.85 21.75 -18.01
CA HIS A 299 11.73 22.90 -17.86
C HIS A 299 11.06 24.03 -17.06
N PRO A 300 11.71 24.60 -16.03
CA PRO A 300 11.14 25.65 -15.19
C PRO A 300 10.72 26.92 -15.95
N GLY A 301 11.45 27.27 -17.01
CA GLY A 301 11.14 28.41 -17.88
C GLY A 301 10.01 28.18 -18.89
N PHE A 302 9.56 26.94 -19.07
CA PHE A 302 8.57 26.56 -20.06
C PHE A 302 7.57 25.57 -19.46
N ILE A 303 6.63 26.10 -18.68
CA ILE A 303 5.57 25.28 -18.11
C ILE A 303 4.44 25.11 -19.15
N PRO A 304 4.07 23.88 -19.52
CA PRO A 304 3.01 23.64 -20.51
C PRO A 304 1.64 24.03 -19.97
N VAL A 305 0.68 24.28 -20.88
CA VAL A 305 -0.73 24.56 -20.60
C VAL A 305 -1.50 23.30 -20.18
N GLU A 306 -0.97 22.60 -19.19
CA GLU A 306 -1.56 21.41 -18.60
C GLU A 306 -2.05 21.70 -17.18
N PRO A 307 -3.00 20.93 -16.62
CA PRO A 307 -3.45 21.12 -15.25
C PRO A 307 -2.29 20.93 -14.24
N LEU A 308 -1.86 22.03 -13.62
CA LEU A 308 -0.83 22.03 -12.60
C LEU A 308 -1.41 21.98 -11.20
N ARG A 309 -0.74 21.23 -10.34
CA ARG A 309 -1.03 21.10 -8.92
C ARG A 309 -0.38 22.25 -8.15
N VAL A 310 -1.21 23.10 -7.56
CA VAL A 310 -0.79 24.30 -6.83
C VAL A 310 -1.42 24.36 -5.43
N PRO A 311 -0.72 24.79 -4.37
CA PRO A 311 -1.32 24.93 -3.05
C PRO A 311 -2.52 25.89 -3.09
N VAL A 312 -3.62 25.48 -2.48
CA VAL A 312 -4.78 26.33 -2.23
C VAL A 312 -4.51 27.05 -0.91
N ARG A 313 -4.37 28.37 -0.99
CA ARG A 313 -4.67 29.24 0.15
C ARG A 313 -6.16 29.54 0.17
#